data_AF-A0ABD5KVV9-F1
#
_entry.id   AF-A0ABD5KVV9-F1
#
_cell.length_a   1.000
_cell.length_b   1.000
_cell.length_c   1.000
_cell.angle_alpha   90.00
_cell.angle_beta   90.00
_cell.angle_gamma   90.00
#
_symmetry.space_group_name_H-M   'P 1'
#
loop_
_entity.id
_entity.type
_entity.pdbx_description
1 polymer ?
#
loop_
_entity_poly.entity_id
_entity_poly.type
_entity_poly.pdbx_seq_one_letter_code
_entity_poly.pdbx_strand_id
1 'polypeptide(L)'
;MVLVLVMIIFSRTLWVPSGMVERLGKKKWFQNHWLSGGYLFGINALYFGTTIFLLYLLMFTDIPYLHLVLMFLATIVSIFTWSAFSTAWTGSFKNRLKMALTGSSFYLILALIMVIQWLSVKPLYPNEDTFMRALGWMLGFFVSAVAFSICFIFTAFLGKRSARV
;
A
#
# COMPACT_ATOMS: atom_id res chain seq x y z
N MET A 1 -3.39 -14.43 4.27
CA MET A 1 -4.66 -14.75 3.58
C MET A 1 -5.89 -14.49 4.46
N VAL A 2 -5.98 -15.07 5.67
CA VAL A 2 -7.12 -14.83 6.61
C VAL A 2 -7.26 -13.34 6.99
N LEU A 3 -6.16 -12.66 7.34
CA LEU A 3 -6.18 -11.22 7.64
C LEU A 3 -6.65 -10.35 6.47
N VAL A 4 -6.30 -10.74 5.23
CA VAL A 4 -6.73 -10.05 4.01
C VAL A 4 -8.23 -10.21 3.80
N LEU A 5 -8.76 -11.41 4.03
CA LEU A 5 -10.20 -11.68 3.98
C LEU A 5 -10.97 -10.92 5.07
N VAL A 6 -10.45 -10.90 6.30
CA VAL A 6 -11.02 -10.11 7.41
C VAL A 6 -11.01 -8.62 7.07
N MET A 7 -9.92 -8.08 6.52
CA MET A 7 -9.83 -6.69 6.07
C MET A 7 -10.80 -6.38 4.92
N ILE A 8 -11.00 -7.30 3.98
CA ILE A 8 -11.97 -7.14 2.87
C ILE A 8 -13.42 -7.15 3.38
N ILE A 9 -13.73 -8.00 4.36
CA ILE A 9 -15.05 -8.04 5.01
C ILE A 9 -15.29 -6.75 5.79
N PHE A 10 -14.31 -6.31 6.58
CA PHE A 10 -14.39 -5.06 7.33
C PHE A 10 -14.45 -3.85 6.39
N SER A 11 -13.82 -3.89 5.23
CA SER A 11 -13.79 -2.77 4.29
C SER A 11 -15.09 -2.49 3.56
N ARG A 12 -15.95 -3.49 3.38
CA ARG A 12 -17.34 -3.26 2.96
C ARG A 12 -18.14 -2.46 3.98
N THR A 13 -17.68 -2.43 5.23
CA THR A 13 -18.28 -1.68 6.35
C THR A 13 -17.50 -0.39 6.65
N LEU A 14 -16.33 -0.17 5.99
CA LEU A 14 -15.52 1.02 6.25
C LEU A 14 -16.27 2.27 5.79
N TRP A 15 -16.58 3.12 6.77
CA TRP A 15 -17.15 4.42 6.55
C TRP A 15 -16.11 5.32 5.89
N VAL A 16 -16.24 5.51 4.58
CA VAL A 16 -15.44 6.49 3.85
C VAL A 16 -16.13 7.85 3.97
N PRO A 17 -15.43 8.92 4.41
CA PRO A 17 -16.02 10.25 4.51
C PRO A 17 -16.57 10.73 3.15
N SER A 18 -17.88 10.95 3.08
CA SER A 18 -18.58 11.34 1.85
C SER A 18 -18.02 12.62 1.22
N GLY A 19 -17.64 13.60 2.04
CA GLY A 19 -17.05 14.85 1.58
C GLY A 19 -15.71 14.68 0.86
N MET A 20 -14.88 13.71 1.26
CA MET A 20 -13.61 13.43 0.60
C MET A 20 -13.83 12.78 -0.77
N VAL A 21 -14.73 11.79 -0.81
CA VAL A 21 -15.12 11.09 -2.04
C VAL A 21 -15.69 12.07 -3.06
N GLU A 22 -16.58 12.96 -2.64
CA GLU A 22 -17.22 13.94 -3.51
C GLU A 22 -16.21 14.95 -4.08
N ARG A 23 -15.30 15.46 -3.22
CA ARG A 23 -14.26 16.42 -3.64
C ARG A 23 -13.29 15.81 -4.64
N LEU A 24 -12.83 14.57 -4.43
CA LEU A 24 -11.96 13.86 -5.35
C LEU A 24 -12.70 13.49 -6.64
N GLY A 25 -13.92 12.99 -6.53
CA GLY A 25 -14.76 12.59 -7.65
C GLY A 25 -15.01 13.71 -8.67
N LYS A 26 -15.17 14.95 -8.21
CA LYS A 26 -15.41 16.13 -9.08
C LYS A 26 -14.18 16.59 -9.87
N LYS A 27 -12.96 16.14 -9.54
CA LYS A 27 -11.75 16.61 -10.21
C LYS A 27 -11.50 15.85 -11.52
N LYS A 28 -11.46 16.57 -12.65
CA LYS A 28 -11.21 15.99 -13.98
C LYS A 28 -9.91 15.16 -14.05
N TRP A 29 -8.84 15.64 -13.43
CA TRP A 29 -7.56 14.91 -13.40
C TRP A 29 -7.68 13.58 -12.65
N PHE A 30 -8.51 13.51 -11.62
CA PHE A 30 -8.70 12.30 -10.82
C PHE A 30 -9.51 11.24 -11.58
N GLN A 31 -10.37 11.64 -12.51
CA GLN A 31 -11.09 10.69 -13.37
C GLN A 31 -10.20 10.13 -14.50
N ASN A 32 -9.03 10.74 -14.76
CA ASN A 32 -8.03 10.16 -15.66
C ASN A 32 -7.28 9.03 -14.93
N HIS A 33 -7.34 7.82 -15.48
CA HIS A 33 -6.77 6.61 -14.86
C HIS A 33 -5.25 6.70 -14.63
N TRP A 34 -4.50 7.33 -15.53
CA TRP A 34 -3.05 7.48 -15.37
C TRP A 34 -2.70 8.48 -14.27
N LEU A 35 -3.35 9.63 -14.25
CA LEU A 35 -3.10 10.66 -13.23
C LEU A 35 -3.57 10.21 -11.85
N SER A 36 -4.74 9.56 -11.75
CA SER A 36 -5.23 8.97 -10.51
C SER A 36 -4.31 7.86 -10.00
N GLY A 37 -3.86 6.99 -10.91
CA GLY A 37 -2.95 5.90 -10.57
C GLY A 37 -1.60 6.44 -10.11
N GLY A 38 -1.04 7.41 -10.82
CA GLY A 38 0.21 8.08 -10.43
C GLY A 38 0.09 8.84 -9.11
N TYR A 39 -1.07 9.46 -8.84
CA TYR A 39 -1.32 10.10 -7.56
C TYR A 39 -1.39 9.07 -6.42
N LEU A 40 -2.07 7.94 -6.63
CA LEU A 40 -2.11 6.85 -5.65
C LEU A 40 -0.71 6.27 -5.39
N PHE A 41 0.10 6.12 -6.44
CA PHE A 41 1.51 5.72 -6.32
C PHE A 41 2.27 6.69 -5.41
N GLY A 42 2.13 8.00 -5.65
CA GLY A 42 2.78 9.04 -4.85
C GLY A 42 2.33 9.02 -3.38
N ILE A 43 1.04 8.82 -3.11
CA ILE A 43 0.52 8.70 -1.74
C ILE A 43 1.06 7.44 -1.04
N ASN A 44 1.13 6.30 -1.74
CA ASN A 44 1.73 5.08 -1.20
C ASN A 44 3.21 5.29 -0.86
N ALA A 45 3.97 5.94 -1.76
CA ALA A 45 5.37 6.28 -1.53
C ALA A 45 5.54 7.23 -0.33
N LEU A 46 4.66 8.23 -0.21
CA LEU A 46 4.65 9.15 0.92
C LEU A 46 4.37 8.42 2.24
N TYR A 47 3.32 7.61 2.31
CA TYR A 47 2.98 6.85 3.53
C TYR A 47 4.09 5.90 3.94
N PHE A 48 4.67 5.17 2.98
CA PHE A 48 5.80 4.29 3.25
C PHE A 48 7.03 5.06 3.73
N GLY A 49 7.39 6.15 3.04
CA GLY A 49 8.52 7.00 3.41
C GLY A 49 8.35 7.63 4.78
N THR A 50 7.17 8.18 5.09
CA THR A 50 6.85 8.70 6.42
C THR A 50 6.90 7.61 7.49
N THR A 51 6.40 6.40 7.20
CA THR A 51 6.46 5.27 8.13
C THR A 51 7.90 4.88 8.43
N ILE A 52 8.75 4.75 7.41
CA ILE A 52 10.19 4.50 7.59
C ILE A 52 10.84 5.60 8.43
N PHE A 53 10.57 6.87 8.10
CA PHE A 53 11.14 8.00 8.83
C PHE A 53 10.75 7.97 10.31
N LEU A 54 9.49 7.70 10.63
CA LEU A 54 9.03 7.61 12.01
C LEU A 54 9.61 6.37 12.73
N LEU A 55 9.72 5.23 12.04
CA LEU A 55 10.38 4.03 12.58
C LEU A 55 11.87 4.29 12.86
N TYR A 56 12.54 5.08 12.01
CA TYR A 56 13.91 5.51 12.24
C TYR A 56 14.01 6.42 13.48
N LEU A 57 13.10 7.38 13.65
CA LEU A 57 13.07 8.22 14.85
C LEU A 57 12.82 7.41 16.13
N LEU A 58 12.00 6.35 16.05
CA LEU A 58 11.75 5.45 17.18
C LEU A 58 12.99 4.68 17.63
N MET A 59 14.02 4.52 16.79
CA MET A 59 15.28 3.92 17.20
C MET A 59 16.02 4.75 18.28
N PHE A 60 15.67 6.03 18.42
CA PHE A 60 16.22 6.91 19.46
C PHE A 60 15.35 6.94 20.74
N THR A 61 14.37 6.05 20.85
CA THR A 61 13.46 5.97 22.00
C THR A 61 13.41 4.56 22.57
N ASP A 62 13.46 4.42 23.89
CA ASP A 62 13.43 3.11 24.57
C ASP A 62 12.01 2.61 24.88
N ILE A 63 11.03 2.93 24.02
CA ILE A 63 9.64 2.50 24.22
C ILE A 63 9.42 1.16 23.49
N PRO A 64 9.29 0.04 24.21
CA PRO A 64 9.11 -1.26 23.58
C PRO A 64 7.78 -1.34 22.83
N TYR A 65 7.77 -2.05 21.70
CA TYR A 65 6.59 -2.35 20.87
C TYR A 65 5.88 -1.15 20.20
N LEU A 66 6.29 0.10 20.45
CA LEU A 66 5.67 1.29 19.85
C LEU A 66 5.71 1.28 18.31
N HIS A 67 6.76 0.69 17.73
CA HIS A 67 6.88 0.47 16.28
C HIS A 67 5.74 -0.39 15.72
N LEU A 68 5.21 -1.36 16.48
CA LEU A 68 4.08 -2.20 16.05
C LEU A 68 2.80 -1.38 15.96
N VAL A 69 2.54 -0.53 16.95
CA VAL A 69 1.38 0.38 16.95
C VAL A 69 1.46 1.32 15.74
N LEU A 70 2.65 1.86 15.47
CA LEU A 70 2.87 2.76 14.34
C LEU A 70 2.60 2.07 12.99
N MET A 71 3.14 0.88 12.78
CA MET A 71 2.90 0.10 11.55
C MET A 71 1.43 -0.27 11.37
N PHE A 72 0.73 -0.57 12.47
CA PHE A 72 -0.70 -0.87 12.45
C PHE A 72 -1.53 0.36 12.04
N LEU A 73 -1.27 1.52 12.64
CA LEU A 73 -1.92 2.78 12.29
C LEU A 73 -1.65 3.19 10.84
N ALA A 74 -0.40 3.07 10.37
CA ALA A 74 -0.03 3.35 8.98
C ALA A 74 -0.79 2.46 7.99
N THR A 75 -1.01 1.19 8.34
CA THR A 75 -1.79 0.25 7.53
C THR A 75 -3.27 0.66 7.48
N ILE A 76 -3.87 1.06 8.60
CA ILE A 76 -5.25 1.56 8.65
C ILE A 76 -5.43 2.78 7.74
N VAL A 77 -4.54 3.77 7.86
CA VAL A 77 -4.59 5.00 7.03
C VAL A 77 -4.52 4.66 5.54
N SER A 78 -3.64 3.75 5.17
CA SER A 78 -3.48 3.29 3.79
C SER A 78 -4.78 2.66 3.25
N ILE A 79 -5.42 1.79 4.05
CA ILE A 79 -6.69 1.15 3.67
C ILE A 79 -7.82 2.16 3.47
N PHE A 80 -7.95 3.15 4.36
CA PHE A 80 -8.94 4.23 4.19
C PHE A 80 -8.72 4.99 2.88
N THR A 81 -7.47 5.31 2.57
CA THR A 81 -7.12 5.97 1.31
C THR A 81 -7.47 5.11 0.11
N TRP A 82 -7.12 3.82 0.10
CA TRP A 82 -7.45 2.92 -1.02
C TRP A 82 -8.95 2.78 -1.20
N SER A 83 -9.71 2.67 -0.12
CA SER A 83 -11.17 2.62 -0.14
C SER A 83 -11.79 3.90 -0.72
N ALA A 84 -11.24 5.06 -0.33
CA ALA A 84 -11.68 6.35 -0.86
C ALA A 84 -11.39 6.50 -2.36
N PHE A 85 -10.20 6.10 -2.82
CA PHE A 85 -9.88 6.11 -4.24
C PHE A 85 -10.81 5.19 -5.04
N SER A 86 -11.06 3.99 -4.51
CA SER A 86 -11.95 3.02 -5.13
C SER A 86 -13.39 3.54 -5.26
N THR A 87 -13.86 4.27 -4.24
CA THR A 87 -15.22 4.82 -4.21
C THR A 87 -15.36 6.09 -5.07
N ALA A 88 -14.35 6.96 -5.07
CA ALA A 88 -14.38 8.25 -5.77
C ALA A 88 -14.11 8.13 -7.27
N TRP A 89 -13.37 7.10 -7.69
CA TRP A 89 -13.01 6.93 -9.09
C TRP A 89 -14.14 6.30 -9.88
N THR A 90 -14.53 6.95 -10.98
CA THR A 90 -15.61 6.52 -11.88
C THR A 90 -15.06 6.28 -13.29
N GLY A 91 -15.65 5.33 -14.00
CA GLY A 91 -15.24 5.00 -15.36
C GLY A 91 -15.33 3.50 -15.66
N SER A 92 -14.78 3.10 -16.79
CA SER A 92 -14.81 1.71 -17.24
C SER A 92 -13.95 0.81 -16.34
N PHE A 93 -14.36 -0.45 -16.21
CA PHE A 93 -13.62 -1.45 -15.42
C PHE A 93 -12.18 -1.63 -15.91
N LYS A 94 -11.95 -1.61 -17.23
CA LYS A 94 -10.59 -1.69 -17.81
C LYS A 94 -9.71 -0.52 -17.36
N ASN A 95 -10.24 0.69 -17.33
CA ASN A 95 -9.50 1.86 -16.88
C ASN A 95 -9.28 1.86 -15.35
N ARG A 96 -10.23 1.31 -14.58
CA ARG A 96 -10.04 1.09 -13.14
C ARG A 96 -8.89 0.13 -12.86
N LEU A 97 -8.77 -0.97 -13.61
CA LEU A 97 -7.64 -1.91 -13.49
C LEU A 97 -6.30 -1.23 -13.78
N LYS A 98 -6.23 -0.39 -14.82
CA LYS A 98 -5.01 0.39 -15.11
C LYS A 98 -4.65 1.33 -13.95
N MET A 99 -5.62 2.09 -13.45
CA MET A 99 -5.44 2.98 -12.30
C MET A 99 -4.94 2.23 -11.06
N ALA A 100 -5.60 1.11 -10.73
CA ALA A 100 -5.25 0.25 -9.61
C ALA A 100 -3.84 -0.33 -9.75
N LEU A 101 -3.48 -0.83 -10.94
CA LEU A 101 -2.15 -1.37 -11.22
C LEU A 101 -1.07 -0.28 -11.12
N THR A 102 -1.29 0.88 -11.74
CA THR A 102 -0.36 2.01 -11.65
C THR A 102 -0.16 2.45 -10.20
N GLY A 103 -1.23 2.59 -9.42
CA GLY A 103 -1.13 3.04 -8.03
C GLY A 103 -0.52 2.01 -7.07
N SER A 104 -0.83 0.74 -7.25
CA SER A 104 -0.27 -0.36 -6.44
C SER A 104 1.17 -0.69 -6.82
N SER A 105 1.62 -0.34 -8.04
CA SER A 105 2.96 -0.67 -8.54
C SER A 105 4.12 -0.19 -7.67
N PHE A 106 3.91 0.81 -6.81
CA PHE A 106 4.87 1.20 -5.77
C PHE A 106 5.33 -0.01 -4.94
N TYR A 107 4.39 -0.80 -4.42
CA TYR A 107 4.68 -1.97 -3.63
C TYR A 107 5.26 -3.12 -4.45
N LEU A 108 4.94 -3.19 -5.75
CA LEU A 108 5.55 -4.15 -6.66
C LEU A 108 7.03 -3.83 -6.90
N ILE A 109 7.36 -2.56 -7.15
CA ILE A 109 8.75 -2.09 -7.28
C ILE A 109 9.50 -2.36 -5.98
N LEU A 110 8.89 -2.06 -4.83
CA LEU A 110 9.50 -2.35 -3.53
C LEU A 110 9.76 -3.86 -3.35
N ALA A 111 8.78 -4.72 -3.67
CA ALA A 111 8.95 -6.17 -3.62
C ALA A 111 10.11 -6.64 -4.51
N LEU A 112 10.24 -6.10 -5.72
CA LEU A 112 11.35 -6.41 -6.62
C LEU A 112 12.71 -5.98 -6.05
N ILE A 113 12.79 -4.78 -5.44
CA ILE A 113 14.00 -4.31 -4.75
C ILE A 113 14.37 -5.29 -3.62
N MET A 114 13.39 -5.72 -2.81
CA MET A 114 13.63 -6.66 -1.70
C MET A 114 14.17 -8.00 -2.20
N VAL A 115 13.64 -8.52 -3.33
CA VAL A 115 14.15 -9.75 -3.96
C VAL A 115 15.58 -9.58 -4.46
N ILE A 116 15.88 -8.46 -5.14
CA ILE A 116 17.24 -8.17 -5.63
C ILE A 116 18.21 -8.14 -4.45
N GLN A 117 17.85 -7.48 -3.35
CA GLN A 117 18.68 -7.39 -2.16
C GLN A 117 18.84 -8.75 -1.47
N TRP A 118 17.77 -9.54 -1.40
CA TRP A 118 17.81 -10.89 -0.83
C TRP A 118 18.76 -11.81 -1.59
N LEU A 119 18.71 -11.79 -2.93
CA LEU A 119 19.61 -12.58 -3.79
C LEU A 119 21.06 -12.08 -3.77
N SER A 120 21.28 -10.83 -3.34
CA SER A 120 22.60 -10.18 -3.33
C SER A 120 23.27 -10.15 -1.94
N VAL A 121 22.70 -10.84 -0.95
CA VAL A 121 23.24 -10.85 0.42
C VAL A 121 24.64 -11.48 0.43
N LYS A 122 25.63 -10.72 0.92
CA LYS A 122 27.02 -11.15 1.11
C LYS A 122 27.56 -10.65 2.45
N PRO A 123 28.40 -11.44 3.16
CA PRO A 123 29.01 -11.01 4.43
C PRO A 123 29.69 -9.64 4.31
N LEU A 124 29.48 -8.77 5.30
CA LEU A 124 30.12 -7.45 5.43
C LEU A 124 31.53 -7.56 6.02
N TYR A 125 31.78 -8.60 6.80
CA TYR A 125 33.07 -8.90 7.43
C TYR A 125 33.28 -10.41 7.56
N PRO A 126 34.53 -10.88 7.76
CA PRO A 126 34.82 -12.29 7.92
C PRO A 126 33.99 -12.92 9.04
N ASN A 127 33.41 -14.10 8.78
CA ASN A 127 32.58 -14.87 9.71
C ASN A 127 31.23 -14.24 10.09
N GLU A 128 30.77 -13.17 9.42
CA GLU A 128 29.41 -12.67 9.61
C GLU A 128 28.38 -13.72 9.13
N ASP A 129 27.43 -14.06 10.01
CA ASP A 129 26.22 -14.78 9.60
C ASP A 129 25.28 -13.84 8.84
N THR A 130 24.96 -14.22 7.60
CA THR A 130 24.09 -13.43 6.73
C THR A 130 22.60 -13.71 6.92
N PHE A 131 22.24 -14.71 7.74
CA PHE A 131 20.89 -15.19 7.92
C PHE A 131 19.90 -14.08 8.31
N MET A 132 20.21 -13.29 9.33
CA MET A 132 19.28 -12.26 9.83
C MET A 132 19.01 -11.16 8.80
N ARG A 133 20.01 -10.81 7.98
CA ARG A 133 19.84 -9.84 6.90
C ARG A 133 19.05 -10.43 5.73
N ALA A 134 19.31 -11.68 5.36
CA ALA A 134 18.51 -12.39 4.36
C ALA A 134 17.04 -12.51 4.80
N LEU A 135 16.80 -12.85 6.07
CA LEU A 135 15.47 -12.90 6.67
C LEU A 135 14.76 -11.55 6.61
N GLY A 136 15.47 -10.45 6.91
CA GLY A 136 14.94 -9.09 6.79
C GLY A 136 14.45 -8.77 5.37
N TRP A 137 15.27 -9.04 4.34
CA TRP A 137 14.87 -8.84 2.94
C TRP A 137 13.70 -9.73 2.52
N MET A 138 13.69 -11.00 2.94
CA MET A 138 12.60 -11.93 2.67
C MET A 138 11.27 -11.45 3.28
N LEU A 139 11.28 -11.02 4.55
CA LEU A 139 10.10 -10.46 5.21
C LEU A 139 9.64 -9.15 4.53
N GLY A 140 10.57 -8.29 4.14
CA GLY A 140 10.29 -7.08 3.38
C GLY A 140 9.58 -7.38 2.05
N PHE A 141 10.01 -8.41 1.32
CA PHE A 141 9.34 -8.91 0.13
C PHE A 141 7.89 -9.36 0.43
N PHE A 142 7.69 -10.19 1.45
CA PHE A 142 6.36 -10.68 1.83
C PHE A 142 5.40 -9.52 2.16
N VAL A 143 5.83 -8.57 2.99
CA VAL A 143 5.01 -7.41 3.36
C VAL A 143 4.67 -6.56 2.13
N SER A 144 5.65 -6.32 1.25
CA SER A 144 5.44 -5.55 0.03
C SER A 144 4.48 -6.25 -0.94
N ALA A 145 4.60 -7.57 -1.13
CA ALA A 145 3.71 -8.36 -1.98
C ALA A 145 2.27 -8.38 -1.45
N VAL A 146 2.10 -8.48 -0.12
CA VAL A 146 0.78 -8.37 0.52
C VAL A 146 0.20 -6.97 0.35
N ALA A 147 0.99 -5.91 0.58
CA ALA A 147 0.54 -4.53 0.40
C ALA A 147 0.14 -4.25 -1.06
N PHE A 148 0.91 -4.73 -2.04
CA PHE A 148 0.56 -4.68 -3.46
C PHE A 148 -0.81 -5.33 -3.71
N SER A 149 -0.98 -6.56 -3.23
CA SER A 149 -2.19 -7.35 -3.44
C SER A 149 -3.42 -6.67 -2.84
N ILE A 150 -3.32 -6.18 -1.59
CA ILE A 150 -4.44 -5.51 -0.92
C ILE A 150 -4.75 -4.18 -1.60
N CYS A 151 -3.76 -3.34 -1.86
CA CYS A 151 -3.95 -2.06 -2.54
C CYS A 151 -4.63 -2.27 -3.90
N PHE A 152 -4.16 -3.24 -4.69
CA PHE A 152 -4.75 -3.59 -5.97
C PHE A 152 -6.19 -4.07 -5.82
N ILE A 153 -6.46 -5.01 -4.92
CA ILE A 153 -7.81 -5.56 -4.72
C ILE A 153 -8.80 -4.48 -4.29
N PHE A 154 -8.40 -3.62 -3.34
CA PHE A 154 -9.22 -2.53 -2.85
C PHE A 154 -9.55 -1.54 -3.96
N THR A 155 -8.57 -1.11 -4.73
CA THR A 155 -8.77 -0.08 -5.75
C THR A 155 -9.41 -0.61 -7.03
N ALA A 156 -9.18 -1.87 -7.40
CA ALA A 156 -9.74 -2.49 -8.59
C ALA A 156 -11.20 -2.96 -8.41
N PHE A 157 -11.51 -3.61 -7.27
CA PHE A 157 -12.74 -4.41 -7.16
C PHE A 157 -13.74 -3.94 -6.09
N LEU A 158 -13.31 -3.19 -5.09
CA LEU A 158 -14.18 -2.81 -3.96
C LEU A 158 -14.97 -1.52 -4.18
N GLY A 159 -14.68 -0.76 -5.24
CA GLY A 159 -15.39 0.49 -5.56
C GLY A 159 -16.75 0.21 -6.16
N LYS A 160 -17.72 1.11 -5.96
CA LYS A 160 -19.06 1.02 -6.58
C LYS A 160 -18.90 0.65 -8.06
N ARG A 161 -19.54 -0.47 -8.48
CA ARG A 161 -19.64 -0.80 -9.91
C ARG A 161 -20.32 0.39 -10.55
N SER A 162 -19.60 1.12 -11.41
CA SER A 162 -20.26 2.01 -12.35
C SER A 162 -21.27 1.14 -13.09
N ALA A 163 -22.55 1.53 -13.04
CA ALA A 163 -23.60 0.82 -13.74
C ALA A 163 -23.11 0.55 -15.18
N ARG A 164 -23.28 -0.68 -15.63
CA ARG A 164 -23.19 -1.00 -17.06
C ARG A 164 -24.22 -0.11 -17.74
N VAL A 165 -23.76 0.97 -18.36
CA VAL A 165 -24.45 1.64 -19.45
C VAL A 165 -23.83 1.07 -20.71
#